data_AF-A0A5J6FK75-F1
#
_entry.id   AF-A0A5J6FK75-F1
#
_cell.length_a   1.000
_cell.length_b   1.000
_cell.length_c   1.000
_cell.angle_alpha   90.00
_cell.angle_beta   90.00
_cell.angle_gamma   90.00
#
_symmetry.space_group_name_H-M   'P 1'
#
loop_
_entity.id
_entity.type
_entity.pdbx_description
1 polymer ?
#
loop_
_entity_poly.entity_id
_entity_poly.type
_entity_poly.pdbx_seq_one_letter_code
_entity_poly.pdbx_strand_id
1 'polypeptide(L)'
;MRLYTATTQQGFCRLTGSKDSALVAGRDAAAIAAGGSLAYLTHLRVHDAPDPADRLWEFHVHAYGPDGPALAERLASCVRAWDRHVRDRGYPPMTVCPARTSDGRLPPGDVLDLPSARLVLRRPGRGLRTSGTGAPAGTAAPAART
;
A
#
# COMPACT_ATOMS: atom_id res chain seq x y z
N MET A 1 7.63 -0.69 8.00
CA MET A 1 6.20 -0.49 7.62
C MET A 1 6.01 0.08 6.22
N ARG A 2 6.48 1.30 5.90
CA ARG A 2 6.16 2.04 4.64
C ARG A 2 6.22 1.21 3.35
N LEU A 3 7.32 0.50 3.11
CA LEU A 3 7.49 -0.33 1.92
C LEU A 3 6.45 -1.45 1.81
N TYR A 4 6.01 -2.00 2.95
CA TYR A 4 4.99 -3.05 2.98
C TYR A 4 3.63 -2.52 2.56
N THR A 5 3.21 -1.38 3.11
CA THR A 5 1.93 -0.77 2.75
C THR A 5 1.92 -0.35 1.28
N ALA A 6 2.99 0.29 0.81
CA ALA A 6 3.09 0.78 -0.57
C ALA A 6 2.93 -0.32 -1.63
N THR A 7 3.42 -1.52 -1.34
CA THR A 7 3.42 -2.61 -2.32
C THR A 7 2.25 -3.60 -2.15
N THR A 8 1.48 -3.47 -1.07
CA THR A 8 0.35 -4.38 -0.79
C THR A 8 -1.01 -3.70 -0.83
N GLN A 9 -1.05 -2.36 -0.76
CA GLN A 9 -2.28 -1.59 -0.74
C GLN A 9 -2.45 -0.80 -2.04
N GLN A 10 -3.53 -1.08 -2.77
CA GLN A 10 -3.94 -0.22 -3.87
C GLN A 10 -4.37 1.16 -3.35
N GLY A 11 -4.07 2.20 -4.13
CA GLY A 11 -4.36 3.59 -3.76
C GLY A 11 -3.45 4.14 -2.66
N PHE A 12 -2.33 3.45 -2.35
CA PHE A 12 -1.35 3.96 -1.40
C PHE A 12 -0.78 5.31 -1.87
N CYS A 13 -0.69 6.25 -0.94
CA CYS A 13 -0.05 7.53 -1.14
C CYS A 13 0.61 8.01 0.16
N ARG A 14 1.31 9.14 0.06
CA ARG A 14 1.87 9.87 1.21
C ARG A 14 1.06 11.14 1.42
N LEU A 15 0.54 11.30 2.63
CA LEU A 15 -0.17 12.50 3.02
C LEU A 15 0.79 13.42 3.76
N THR A 16 1.07 14.56 3.15
CA THR A 16 1.90 15.64 3.69
C THR A 16 1.04 16.86 3.96
N GLY A 17 1.20 17.47 5.12
CA GLY A 17 0.63 18.78 5.44
C GLY A 17 1.70 19.81 5.73
N SER A 18 1.33 21.09 5.70
CA SER A 18 2.14 22.14 6.33
C SER A 18 2.23 21.90 7.84
N LYS A 19 3.16 22.59 8.51
CA LYS A 19 3.28 22.51 9.98
C LYS A 19 1.99 22.90 10.70
N ASP A 20 1.20 23.78 10.11
CA ASP A 20 -0.07 24.29 10.64
C ASP A 20 -1.28 23.42 10.22
N SER A 21 -1.05 22.29 9.54
CA SER A 21 -2.13 21.40 9.12
C SER A 21 -2.80 20.75 10.33
N ALA A 22 -4.11 20.93 10.44
CA ALA A 22 -4.95 20.27 11.44
C ALA A 22 -5.09 18.75 11.23
N LEU A 23 -4.76 18.24 10.04
CA LEU A 23 -4.85 16.81 9.71
C LEU A 23 -3.51 16.09 9.96
N VAL A 24 -2.43 16.64 9.39
CA VAL A 24 -1.10 16.04 9.46
C VAL A 24 -0.06 17.16 9.60
N ALA A 25 0.18 17.59 10.83
CA ALA A 25 1.08 18.70 11.16
C ALA A 25 2.54 18.42 10.77
N GLY A 26 2.91 18.73 9.51
CA GLY A 26 4.26 18.51 8.96
C GLY A 26 4.72 17.06 8.91
N ARG A 27 3.86 16.09 9.27
CA ARG A 27 4.20 14.67 9.23
C ARG A 27 3.97 14.13 7.83
N ASP A 28 4.70 13.08 7.51
CA ASP A 28 4.43 12.31 6.32
C ASP A 28 3.86 10.94 6.67
N ALA A 29 2.55 10.87 6.51
CA ALA A 29 1.71 9.75 6.90
C ALA A 29 1.48 8.80 5.72
N ALA A 30 1.56 7.50 6.02
CA ALA A 30 1.09 6.47 5.12
C ALA A 30 -0.43 6.60 4.97
N ALA A 31 -0.91 6.66 3.73
CA ALA A 31 -2.33 6.85 3.43
C ALA A 31 -2.80 5.93 2.30
N ILE A 32 -4.11 5.75 2.23
CA ILE A 32 -4.83 5.09 1.15
C ILE A 32 -5.92 6.05 0.68
N ALA A 33 -5.93 6.38 -0.60
CA ALA A 33 -6.99 7.16 -1.25
C ALA A 33 -7.67 6.31 -2.33
N ALA A 34 -9.01 6.18 -2.26
CA ALA A 34 -9.80 5.44 -3.23
C ALA A 34 -11.28 5.89 -3.16
N GLY A 35 -11.97 5.93 -4.31
CA GLY A 35 -13.42 6.16 -4.33
C GLY A 35 -13.87 7.49 -3.71
N GLY A 36 -13.05 8.54 -3.79
CA GLY A 36 -13.33 9.83 -3.12
C GLY A 36 -13.19 9.79 -1.59
N SER A 37 -12.62 8.71 -1.05
CA SER A 37 -12.37 8.50 0.38
C SER A 37 -10.87 8.45 0.67
N LEU A 38 -10.50 8.75 1.92
CA LEU A 38 -9.12 8.81 2.38
C LEU A 38 -9.01 8.14 3.75
N ALA A 39 -7.97 7.33 3.96
CA ALA A 39 -7.55 6.88 5.28
C ALA A 39 -6.04 7.12 5.46
N TYR A 40 -5.60 7.63 6.61
CA TYR A 40 -4.19 7.81 6.91
C TYR A 40 -3.83 7.37 8.32
N LEU A 41 -2.59 6.90 8.46
CA LEU A 41 -2.05 6.39 9.70
C LEU A 41 -1.33 7.50 10.48
N THR A 42 -1.70 7.67 11.74
CA THR A 42 -0.98 8.43 12.74
C THR A 42 -0.52 7.53 13.89
N HIS A 43 0.28 8.09 14.79
CA HIS A 43 0.73 7.42 16.01
C HIS A 43 0.76 8.43 17.15
N LEU A 44 0.28 7.98 18.30
CA LEU A 44 0.24 8.74 19.54
C LEU A 44 1.11 8.02 20.57
N ARG A 45 1.87 8.78 21.36
CA ARG A 45 2.60 8.21 22.49
C ARG A 45 1.60 8.05 23.62
N VAL A 46 1.43 6.82 24.09
CA VAL A 46 0.48 6.47 25.16
C VAL A 46 1.17 6.21 26.50
N HIS A 47 2.47 5.92 26.47
CA HIS A 47 3.31 5.83 27.65
C HIS A 47 4.68 6.47 27.37
N ASP A 48 5.13 7.34 28.26
CA ASP A 48 6.46 7.94 28.20
C ASP A 48 7.36 7.35 29.28
N ALA A 49 8.62 7.13 28.93
CA ALA A 49 9.61 6.51 29.80
C ALA A 49 11.01 7.06 29.49
N PRO A 50 11.92 7.09 30.49
CA PRO A 50 13.31 7.48 30.28
C PRO A 50 14.00 6.58 29.25
N ASP A 51 13.84 5.25 29.40
CA ASP A 51 14.32 4.29 28.41
C ASP A 51 13.39 4.29 27.18
N PRO A 52 13.93 4.53 25.97
CA PRO A 52 13.17 4.41 24.73
C PRO A 52 12.49 3.05 24.52
N ALA A 53 13.03 1.95 25.06
CA ALA A 53 12.47 0.61 24.94
C ALA A 53 11.13 0.45 25.68
N ASP A 54 10.93 1.22 26.75
CA ASP A 54 9.74 1.19 27.59
C ASP A 54 8.63 2.18 27.14
N ARG A 55 8.90 2.96 26.09
CA ARG A 55 7.90 3.89 25.53
C ARG A 55 6.88 3.13 24.71
N LEU A 56 5.60 3.41 24.96
CA LEU A 56 4.51 2.81 24.20
C LEU A 56 3.88 3.83 23.26
N TRP A 57 3.64 3.36 22.05
CA TRP A 57 2.98 4.10 20.99
C TRP A 57 1.80 3.31 20.48
N GLU A 58 0.70 3.99 20.22
CA GLU A 58 -0.49 3.42 19.60
C GLU A 58 -0.62 3.94 18.17
N PHE A 59 -0.95 3.04 17.25
CA PHE A 59 -1.25 3.38 15.87
C PHE A 59 -2.73 3.68 15.70
N HIS A 60 -3.05 4.87 15.18
CA HIS A 60 -4.41 5.29 14.88
C HIS A 60 -4.61 5.49 13.39
N VAL A 61 -5.80 5.15 12.89
CA VAL A 61 -6.18 5.43 11.50
C VAL A 61 -7.34 6.40 11.50
N HIS A 62 -7.13 7.56 10.88
CA HIS A 62 -8.21 8.51 10.59
C HIS A 62 -8.70 8.28 9.18
N ALA A 63 -10.02 8.29 8.97
CA ALA A 63 -10.59 8.13 7.65
C ALA A 63 -11.79 9.04 7.39
N TYR A 64 -11.99 9.38 6.13
CA TYR A 64 -12.95 10.36 5.63
C TYR A 64 -13.56 9.88 4.32
N GLY A 65 -14.77 10.34 4.04
CA GLY A 65 -15.52 10.01 2.82
C GLY A 65 -16.42 8.77 2.98
N PRO A 66 -17.20 8.44 1.94
CA PRO A 66 -18.21 7.39 1.98
C PRO A 66 -17.65 5.99 2.29
N ASP A 67 -16.43 5.69 1.82
CA ASP A 67 -15.74 4.40 2.06
C ASP A 67 -14.75 4.48 3.23
N GLY A 68 -14.77 5.58 4.01
CA GLY A 68 -13.81 5.85 5.08
C GLY A 68 -13.62 4.69 6.06
N PRO A 69 -14.69 4.14 6.68
CA PRO A 69 -14.56 3.01 7.61
C PRO A 69 -13.89 1.77 6.99
N ALA A 70 -14.22 1.46 5.73
CA ALA A 70 -13.63 0.33 5.02
C ALA A 70 -12.14 0.56 4.72
N LEU A 71 -11.76 1.78 4.31
CA LEU A 71 -10.35 2.13 4.12
C LEU A 71 -9.57 2.13 5.44
N ALA A 72 -10.20 2.58 6.53
CA ALA A 72 -9.60 2.57 7.86
C ALA A 72 -9.24 1.15 8.29
N GLU A 73 -10.21 0.24 8.21
CA GLU A 73 -10.01 -1.16 8.58
C GLU A 73 -9.00 -1.84 7.65
N ARG A 74 -9.01 -1.52 6.35
CA ARG A 74 -8.00 -2.02 5.40
C ARG A 74 -6.59 -1.59 5.79
N LEU A 75 -6.39 -0.32 6.13
CA LEU A 75 -5.09 0.19 6.57
C LEU A 75 -4.67 -0.39 7.92
N ALA A 76 -5.58 -0.48 8.89
CA ALA A 76 -5.30 -1.08 10.20
C ALA A 76 -4.93 -2.56 10.09
N SER A 77 -5.66 -3.33 9.27
CA SER A 77 -5.35 -4.72 8.96
C SER A 77 -4.01 -4.88 8.24
N CYS A 78 -3.64 -3.93 7.36
CA CYS A 78 -2.31 -3.89 6.76
C CYS A 78 -1.20 -3.68 7.82
N VAL A 79 -1.41 -2.78 8.79
CA VAL A 79 -0.46 -2.54 9.88
C VAL A 79 -0.30 -3.79 10.75
N ARG A 80 -1.41 -4.43 11.13
CA ARG A 80 -1.40 -5.69 11.89
C ARG A 80 -0.67 -6.81 11.14
N ALA A 81 -0.91 -6.93 9.83
CA ALA A 81 -0.21 -7.92 9.01
C ALA A 81 1.30 -7.62 8.89
N TRP A 82 1.67 -6.34 8.77
CA TRP A 82 3.06 -5.94 8.78
C TRP A 82 3.75 -6.31 10.09
N ASP A 83 3.14 -5.95 11.22
CA ASP A 83 3.70 -6.19 12.55
C ASP A 83 3.90 -7.70 12.81
N ARG A 84 2.87 -8.52 12.58
CA ARG A 84 2.94 -9.96 12.85
C ARG A 84 3.83 -10.76 11.90
N HIS A 85 3.94 -10.35 10.64
CA HIS A 85 4.51 -11.23 9.61
C HIS A 85 5.76 -10.69 8.94
N VAL A 86 6.05 -9.38 9.06
CA VAL A 86 7.09 -8.72 8.27
C VAL A 86 8.10 -7.98 9.12
N ARG A 87 7.67 -7.33 10.21
CA ARG A 87 8.52 -6.44 11.01
C ARG A 87 9.85 -7.08 11.43
N ASP A 88 9.81 -8.33 11.90
CA ASP A 88 10.99 -9.02 12.43
C ASP A 88 11.73 -9.87 11.39
N ARG A 89 11.22 -9.94 10.15
CA ARG A 89 11.82 -10.78 9.08
C ARG A 89 12.81 -10.04 8.19
N GLY A 90 13.13 -8.78 8.53
CA GLY A 90 14.05 -7.95 7.76
C GLY A 90 13.47 -7.49 6.41
N TYR A 91 14.34 -6.93 5.57
CA TYR A 91 13.96 -6.44 4.24
C TYR A 91 13.98 -7.59 3.21
N PRO A 92 12.93 -7.74 2.38
CA PRO A 92 12.94 -8.75 1.35
C PRO A 92 14.00 -8.44 0.29
N PRO A 93 14.58 -9.46 -0.37
CA PRO A 93 15.43 -9.26 -1.54
C PRO A 93 14.73 -8.37 -2.59
N MET A 94 15.49 -7.42 -3.13
CA MET A 94 15.01 -6.45 -4.11
C MET A 94 15.76 -6.65 -5.43
N THR A 95 15.02 -6.67 -6.54
CA THR A 95 15.59 -6.60 -7.89
C THR A 95 15.21 -5.27 -8.53
N VAL A 96 16.18 -4.62 -9.18
CA VAL A 96 15.95 -3.37 -9.93
C VAL A 96 15.87 -3.72 -11.41
N CYS A 97 14.75 -3.38 -12.05
CA CYS A 97 14.54 -3.54 -13.48
C CYS A 97 14.42 -2.15 -14.15
N PRO A 98 14.80 -2.00 -15.43
CA PRO A 98 14.52 -0.77 -16.18
C PRO A 98 13.03 -0.41 -16.18
N ALA A 99 12.68 0.88 -16.17
CA ALA A 99 11.29 1.37 -16.16
C ALA A 99 10.40 0.76 -17.26
N ARG A 100 10.99 0.46 -18.43
CA ARG A 100 10.28 -0.09 -19.60
C ARG A 100 10.18 -1.62 -19.60
N THR A 101 10.59 -2.29 -18.53
CA THR A 101 10.45 -3.75 -18.42
C THR A 101 8.97 -4.11 -18.29
N SER A 102 8.44 -4.92 -19.21
CA SER A 102 7.03 -5.35 -19.16
C SER A 102 6.75 -6.31 -18.00
N ASP A 103 5.51 -6.34 -17.51
CA ASP A 103 5.09 -7.17 -16.37
C ASP A 103 5.48 -8.65 -16.54
N GLY A 104 5.30 -9.22 -17.74
CA GLY A 104 5.63 -10.61 -18.04
C GLY A 104 7.13 -10.93 -18.02
N ARG A 105 8.00 -9.92 -17.94
CA ARG A 105 9.47 -10.09 -17.83
C ARG A 105 10.00 -9.74 -16.44
N LEU A 106 9.13 -9.30 -15.52
CA LEU A 106 9.53 -9.04 -14.14
C LEU A 106 9.69 -10.35 -13.37
N PRO A 107 10.70 -10.45 -12.48
CA PRO A 107 10.73 -11.51 -11.48
C PRO A 107 9.44 -11.54 -10.64
N PRO A 108 9.08 -12.69 -10.06
CA PRO A 108 7.94 -12.78 -9.16
C PRO A 108 8.18 -11.97 -7.87
N GLY A 109 7.21 -11.14 -7.50
CA GLY A 109 7.24 -10.37 -6.26
C GLY A 109 6.23 -9.22 -6.26
N ASP A 110 6.24 -8.43 -5.20
CA ASP A 110 5.50 -7.17 -5.17
C ASP A 110 6.28 -6.10 -5.96
N VAL A 111 5.61 -5.42 -6.89
CA VAL A 111 6.24 -4.44 -7.80
C VAL A 111 5.98 -3.02 -7.31
N LEU A 112 7.02 -2.19 -7.33
CA LEU A 112 6.94 -0.75 -7.13
C LEU A 112 7.46 -0.04 -8.38
N ASP A 113 6.58 0.71 -9.04
CA ASP A 113 6.92 1.48 -10.23
C ASP A 113 7.49 2.85 -9.83
N LEU A 114 8.69 3.16 -10.33
CA LEU A 114 9.37 4.43 -10.17
C LEU A 114 9.60 5.06 -11.56
N PRO A 115 9.81 6.39 -11.66
CA PRO A 115 9.99 7.05 -12.95
C PRO A 115 11.11 6.46 -13.83
N SER A 116 12.19 5.97 -13.21
CA SER A 116 13.38 5.46 -13.90
C SER A 116 13.59 3.94 -13.75
N ALA A 117 12.81 3.26 -12.91
CA ALA A 117 13.01 1.84 -12.61
C ALA A 117 11.71 1.16 -12.14
N ARG A 118 11.70 -0.16 -12.21
CA ARG A 118 10.70 -1.01 -11.53
C ARG A 118 11.42 -1.81 -10.47
N LEU A 119 10.99 -1.70 -9.21
CA LEU A 119 11.56 -2.48 -8.11
C LEU A 119 10.68 -3.69 -7.82
N VAL A 120 11.27 -4.87 -7.76
CA VAL A 120 10.56 -6.11 -7.40
C VAL A 120 11.04 -6.60 -6.04
N LEU A 121 10.11 -6.76 -5.10
CA LEU A 121 10.36 -7.19 -3.73
C LEU A 121 9.87 -8.61 -3.53
N ARG A 122 10.80 -9.54 -3.29
CA ARG A 122 10.46 -10.96 -3.12
C ARG A 122 10.22 -11.29 -1.66
N ARG A 123 8.96 -11.52 -1.28
CA ARG A 123 8.59 -11.93 0.07
C ARG A 123 8.33 -13.44 0.15
N PRO A 124 8.75 -14.11 1.23
CA PRO A 124 8.36 -15.50 1.48
C PRO A 124 6.84 -15.64 1.56
N GLY A 125 6.27 -16.67 0.93
CA GLY A 125 4.83 -16.99 1.01
C GLY A 125 3.90 -16.12 0.16
N ARG A 126 4.42 -15.16 -0.62
CA ARG A 126 3.62 -14.31 -1.52
C ARG A 126 4.09 -14.50 -2.95
N GLY A 127 3.68 -15.62 -3.54
CA GLY A 127 3.93 -15.95 -4.94
C GLY A 127 2.83 -15.42 -5.85
N LEU A 128 3.23 -14.65 -6.86
CA LEU A 128 2.46 -14.25 -8.05
C LEU A 128 1.21 -13.38 -7.79
N ARG A 129 1.33 -12.07 -8.10
CA ARG A 129 0.17 -11.37 -8.67
C ARG A 129 0.06 -11.86 -10.12
N THR A 130 -0.88 -12.73 -10.41
CA THR A 130 -1.30 -12.98 -11.79
C THR A 130 -1.95 -11.71 -12.30
N SER A 131 -1.21 -10.91 -13.06
CA SER A 131 -1.79 -9.86 -13.89
C SER A 131 -2.50 -10.51 -15.08
N GLY A 132 -3.80 -10.26 -15.22
CA GLY A 132 -4.64 -10.66 -16.36
C GLY A 132 -5.98 -11.25 -15.87
N THR A 133 -7.16 -10.95 -16.41
CA THR A 133 -7.61 -10.46 -17.74
C THR A 133 -9.13 -10.22 -17.59
N GLY A 134 -9.89 -9.42 -18.33
CA GLY A 134 -9.67 -8.59 -19.51
C GLY A 134 -10.97 -7.83 -19.83
N ALA A 135 -10.90 -6.89 -20.76
CA ALA A 135 -12.09 -6.26 -21.34
C ALA A 135 -12.98 -7.34 -22.00
N PRO A 136 -14.32 -7.24 -21.94
CA PRO A 136 -15.18 -8.13 -22.69
C PRO A 136 -14.98 -7.86 -24.18
N ALA A 137 -14.41 -8.83 -24.89
CA ALA A 137 -14.48 -8.89 -26.34
C ALA A 137 -15.96 -9.02 -26.72
N GLY A 138 -16.49 -8.00 -27.38
CA GLY A 138 -17.84 -8.01 -27.91
C GLY A 138 -18.03 -9.19 -28.85
N THR A 139 -18.99 -10.05 -28.53
CA THR A 139 -19.47 -11.08 -29.45
C THR A 139 -20.20 -10.39 -30.59
N ALA A 140 -19.58 -10.41 -31.76
CA ALA A 140 -20.25 -10.11 -33.02
C ALA A 140 -21.33 -11.18 -33.29
N ALA A 141 -22.58 -10.74 -33.44
CA ALA A 141 -23.69 -11.59 -33.86
C ALA A 141 -23.65 -11.78 -35.40
N PRO A 142 -23.92 -12.99 -35.94
CA PRO A 142 -23.94 -13.21 -37.38
C PRO A 142 -25.26 -12.71 -37.98
N ALA A 143 -25.14 -12.16 -39.19
CA ALA A 143 -26.27 -11.77 -40.03
C ALA A 143 -27.10 -12.99 -40.45
N ALA A 144 -28.41 -12.93 -40.23
CA ALA A 144 -29.38 -13.84 -40.84
C ALA A 144 -30.02 -13.14 -42.05
N ARG A 145 -29.85 -13.75 -43.22
CA ARG A 145 -30.65 -13.50 -44.42
C ARG A 145 -32.01 -14.16 -44.20
N THR A 146 -33.12 -13.45 -44.38
CA THR A 146 -34.21 -13.81 -45.31
C THR A 146 -35.09 -12.58 -45.52
#